data_AF-A0A8G0KY82-F1
#
_entry.id   AF-A0A8G0KY82-F1
#
_cell.length_a   1.000
_cell.length_b   1.000
_cell.length_c   1.000
_cell.angle_alpha   90.00
_cell.angle_beta   90.00
_cell.angle_gamma   90.00
#
_symmetry.space_group_name_H-M   'P 1'
#
loop_
_entity.id
_entity.type
_entity.pdbx_description
1 polymer ?
#
loop_
_entity_poly.entity_id
_entity_poly.type
_entity_poly.pdbx_seq_one_letter_code
_entity_poly.pdbx_strand_id
1 'polypeptide(L)'
;MNQERIKDRILRKASRLWGFNELQTESSFDPIVGLLLTACASELEKLNTDLEDSRSRIIERVLDLMFPEEVSGVTPSSAIVQLFPTENNVKISKYNRFKGTKKITNIYNPTEVLQKEVFLVPQ
;
A
#
# COMPACT_ATOMS: atom_id res chain seq x y z
N MET A 1 15.91 5.13 -8.82
CA MET A 1 17.27 5.59 -9.21
C MET A 1 17.19 5.94 -10.68
N ASN A 2 17.33 7.22 -11.06
CA ASN A 2 16.99 7.68 -12.42
C ASN A 2 17.84 7.01 -13.52
N GLN A 3 17.19 6.57 -14.61
CA GLN A 3 17.78 5.98 -15.81
C GLN A 3 19.06 6.66 -16.30
N GLU A 4 19.07 8.00 -16.40
CA GLU A 4 20.24 8.75 -16.91
C GLU A 4 21.49 8.51 -16.06
N ARG A 5 21.33 8.46 -14.74
CA ARG A 5 22.44 8.20 -13.81
C ARG A 5 22.94 6.77 -13.91
N ILE A 6 22.08 5.81 -14.23
CA ILE A 6 22.45 4.42 -14.47
C ILE A 6 23.23 4.32 -15.77
N LYS A 7 22.71 4.93 -16.84
CA LYS A 7 23.37 5.00 -18.15
C LYS A 7 24.77 5.63 -18.04
N ASP A 8 24.91 6.77 -17.36
CA ASP A 8 26.19 7.45 -17.13
C ASP A 8 27.19 6.56 -16.38
N ARG A 9 26.73 5.81 -15.37
CA ARG A 9 27.58 4.89 -14.61
C ARG A 9 28.06 3.73 -15.47
N ILE A 10 27.16 3.14 -16.27
CA ILE A 10 27.51 2.05 -17.19
C ILE A 10 28.49 2.56 -18.24
N LEU A 11 28.24 3.74 -18.82
CA LEU A 11 29.09 4.36 -19.82
C LEU A 11 30.50 4.61 -19.28
N ARG A 12 30.64 5.24 -18.10
CA ARG A 12 31.95 5.47 -17.47
C ARG A 12 32.69 4.16 -17.22
N LYS A 13 31.99 3.12 -16.78
CA LYS A 13 32.57 1.79 -16.52
C LYS A 13 33.01 1.12 -17.83
N ALA A 14 32.19 1.19 -18.88
CA ALA A 14 32.50 0.63 -20.19
C ALA A 14 33.68 1.34 -20.85
N SER A 15 33.71 2.69 -20.83
CA SER A 15 34.83 3.49 -21.34
C SER A 15 36.16 3.11 -20.70
N ARG A 16 36.19 2.94 -19.37
CA ARG A 16 37.37 2.46 -18.63
C ARG A 16 37.82 1.07 -19.09
N LEU A 17 36.88 0.14 -19.27
CA LEU A 17 37.19 -1.23 -19.70
C LEU A 17 37.68 -1.30 -21.13
N TRP A 18 37.16 -0.43 -22.00
CA TRP A 18 37.55 -0.35 -23.41
C TRP A 18 38.77 0.54 -23.67
N GLY A 19 39.35 1.16 -22.63
CA GLY A 19 40.54 2.00 -22.75
C GLY A 19 40.28 3.38 -23.33
N PHE A 20 39.02 3.82 -23.39
CA PHE A 20 38.67 5.19 -23.76
C PHE A 20 38.84 6.13 -22.56
N ASN A 21 39.31 7.35 -22.81
CA ASN A 21 39.41 8.37 -21.77
C ASN A 21 38.00 8.73 -21.25
N GLU A 22 37.83 8.87 -19.94
CA GLU A 22 36.53 9.14 -19.27
C GLU A 22 35.84 10.42 -19.73
N LEU A 23 36.55 11.27 -20.48
CA LEU A 23 36.09 12.53 -21.05
C LEU A 23 35.52 12.41 -22.48
N GLN A 24 35.52 11.22 -23.09
CA GLN A 24 34.90 11.06 -24.41
C GLN A 24 33.36 11.12 -24.30
N THR A 25 32.77 12.05 -25.05
CA THR A 25 31.33 12.30 -25.12
C THR A 25 30.58 11.05 -25.65
N GLU A 26 29.31 10.86 -25.27
CA GLU A 26 28.45 9.78 -25.81
C GLU A 26 28.48 9.67 -27.35
N SER A 27 28.75 10.78 -28.05
CA SER A 27 28.88 10.86 -29.50
C SER A 27 30.12 10.19 -30.08
N SER A 28 31.07 9.75 -29.25
CA SER A 28 32.25 8.98 -29.70
C SER A 28 31.96 7.50 -29.93
N PHE A 29 30.79 7.01 -29.47
CA PHE A 29 30.36 5.64 -29.65
C PHE A 29 29.36 5.51 -30.79
N ASP A 30 29.25 4.30 -31.35
CA ASP A 30 28.20 3.97 -32.31
C ASP A 30 26.81 4.29 -31.69
N PRO A 31 25.92 4.97 -32.40
CA PRO A 31 24.56 5.27 -31.93
C PRO A 31 23.79 4.05 -31.40
N ILE A 32 24.05 2.85 -31.93
CA ILE A 32 23.45 1.60 -31.46
C ILE A 32 23.88 1.27 -30.03
N VAL A 33 25.14 1.55 -29.66
CA VAL A 33 25.62 1.37 -28.28
C VAL A 33 24.86 2.30 -27.33
N GLY A 34 24.63 3.55 -27.74
CA GLY A 34 23.80 4.49 -26.98
C GLY A 34 22.37 4.01 -26.76
N LEU A 35 21.75 3.43 -27.79
CA LEU A 35 20.41 2.83 -27.69
C LEU A 35 20.38 1.63 -26.75
N LEU A 36 21.34 0.70 -26.87
CA LEU A 36 21.45 -0.47 -26.01
C LEU A 36 21.69 -0.09 -24.55
N LEU A 37 22.56 0.89 -24.29
CA LEU A 37 22.81 1.40 -22.93
C LEU A 37 21.56 2.06 -22.34
N THR A 38 20.80 2.78 -23.16
CA THR A 38 19.55 3.43 -22.74
C THR A 38 18.49 2.38 -22.40
N ALA A 39 18.30 1.37 -23.26
CA ALA A 39 17.37 0.27 -23.01
C ALA A 39 17.77 -0.53 -21.76
N CYS A 40 19.05 -0.86 -21.62
CA CYS A 40 19.58 -1.56 -20.45
C CYS A 40 19.40 -0.74 -19.16
N ALA A 41 19.66 0.56 -19.20
CA ALA A 41 19.43 1.44 -18.04
C ALA A 41 17.95 1.49 -17.63
N SER A 42 17.02 1.48 -18.60
CA SER A 42 15.57 1.43 -18.32
C SER A 42 15.16 0.12 -17.65
N GLU A 43 15.64 -1.02 -18.17
CA GLU A 43 15.34 -2.32 -17.57
C GLU A 43 15.96 -2.47 -16.17
N LEU A 44 17.17 -1.94 -15.94
CA LEU A 44 17.79 -1.92 -14.61
C LEU A 44 17.05 -1.01 -13.63
N GLU A 45 16.50 0.11 -14.08
CA GLU A 45 15.67 0.97 -13.23
C GLU A 45 14.38 0.26 -12.81
N LYS A 46 13.72 -0.44 -13.74
CA LYS A 46 12.53 -1.26 -13.43
C LYS A 46 12.87 -2.34 -12.41
N LEU A 47 13.94 -3.11 -12.64
CA LEU A 47 14.39 -4.15 -11.70
C LEU A 47 14.72 -3.58 -10.31
N ASN A 48 15.35 -2.40 -10.25
CA ASN A 48 15.62 -1.75 -8.97
C ASN A 48 14.33 -1.35 -8.25
N THR A 49 13.31 -0.92 -8.99
CA THR A 49 11.99 -0.58 -8.43
C THR A 49 11.30 -1.82 -7.90
N ASP A 50 11.26 -2.90 -8.69
CA ASP A 50 10.69 -4.19 -8.27
C ASP A 50 11.38 -4.77 -7.03
N LEU A 51 12.70 -4.55 -6.90
CA LEU A 51 13.48 -4.97 -5.76
C LEU A 51 13.09 -4.20 -4.48
N GLU A 52 12.97 -2.88 -4.55
CA GLU A 52 12.56 -2.05 -3.41
C GLU A 52 11.11 -2.35 -3.01
N ASP A 53 10.22 -2.59 -3.97
CA ASP A 53 8.85 -3.02 -3.72
C ASP A 53 8.83 -4.40 -3.05
N SER A 54 9.66 -5.33 -3.52
CA SER A 54 9.77 -6.65 -2.90
C SER A 54 10.31 -6.56 -1.47
N ARG A 55 11.30 -5.71 -1.23
CA ARG A 55 11.86 -5.49 0.10
C ARG A 55 10.80 -4.92 1.05
N SER A 56 10.00 -3.97 0.58
CA SER A 56 8.90 -3.37 1.35
C SER A 56 7.88 -4.43 1.74
N ARG A 57 7.41 -5.25 0.78
CA ARG A 57 6.47 -6.35 1.06
C ARG A 57 7.02 -7.38 2.05
N ILE A 58 8.30 -7.72 1.97
CA ILE A 58 8.93 -8.66 2.91
C ILE A 58 8.95 -8.06 4.32
N ILE A 59 9.31 -6.78 4.45
CA ILE A 59 9.32 -6.10 5.75
C ILE A 59 7.92 -6.06 6.35
N GLU A 60 6.91 -5.65 5.58
CA GLU A 60 5.50 -5.69 6.01
C GLU A 60 5.10 -7.09 6.48
N ARG A 61 5.42 -8.12 5.68
CA ARG A 61 5.08 -9.50 6.05
C ARG A 61 5.76 -9.95 7.34
N VAL A 62 7.01 -9.54 7.57
CA VAL A 62 7.73 -9.84 8.81
C VAL A 62 7.11 -9.10 9.99
N LEU A 63 6.72 -7.83 9.81
CA LEU A 63 6.01 -7.07 10.84
C LEU A 63 4.68 -7.72 11.21
N ASP A 64 3.88 -8.17 10.23
CA ASP A 64 2.62 -8.87 10.47
C ASP A 64 2.82 -10.16 11.28
N LEU A 65 3.94 -10.86 11.07
CA LEU A 65 4.27 -12.08 11.81
C LEU A 65 4.74 -11.79 13.24
N MET A 66 5.45 -10.68 13.45
CA MET A 66 5.95 -10.29 14.77
C MET A 66 4.86 -9.65 15.64
N PHE A 67 3.95 -8.89 15.04
CA PHE A 67 2.94 -8.09 15.73
C PHE A 67 1.51 -8.36 15.21
N PRO A 68 0.99 -9.59 15.37
CA PRO A 68 -0.31 -9.96 14.81
C PRO A 68 -1.50 -9.20 15.43
N GLU A 69 -1.37 -8.69 16.65
CA GLU A 69 -2.44 -7.95 17.34
C GLU A 69 -2.39 -6.43 17.09
N GLU A 70 -1.21 -5.87 16.82
CA GLU A 70 -1.02 -4.41 16.61
C GLU A 70 -1.23 -4.02 15.15
N VAL A 71 -0.94 -4.92 14.21
CA VAL A 71 -1.44 -4.83 12.82
C VAL A 71 -2.87 -5.39 12.79
N SER A 72 -3.73 -4.87 13.66
CA SER A 72 -5.14 -5.24 13.65
C SER A 72 -5.73 -4.75 12.33
N GLY A 73 -6.40 -5.65 11.60
CA GLY A 73 -7.13 -5.31 10.38
C GLY A 73 -8.27 -4.32 10.62
N VAL A 74 -9.34 -4.40 9.82
CA VAL A 74 -10.50 -3.51 10.00
C VAL A 74 -11.08 -3.68 11.40
N THR A 75 -10.98 -2.64 12.24
CA THR A 75 -11.66 -2.62 13.52
C THR A 75 -13.16 -2.42 13.27
N PRO A 76 -14.03 -3.30 13.78
CA PRO A 76 -15.46 -3.13 13.61
C PRO A 76 -15.90 -1.84 14.32
N SER A 77 -16.92 -1.17 13.78
CA SER A 77 -17.49 0.00 14.45
C SER A 77 -18.06 -0.41 15.80
N SER A 78 -17.66 0.31 16.85
CA SER A 78 -18.20 0.15 18.20
C SER A 78 -19.26 1.22 18.47
N ALA A 79 -20.29 0.86 19.23
CA ALA A 79 -21.28 1.79 19.72
C ALA A 79 -21.79 1.33 21.09
N ILE A 80 -22.28 2.28 21.87
CA ILE A 80 -22.89 2.01 23.19
C ILE A 80 -24.40 1.95 23.01
N VAL A 81 -25.03 0.90 23.53
CA VAL A 81 -26.48 0.74 23.54
C VAL A 81 -26.96 0.72 24.98
N GLN A 82 -27.92 1.59 25.30
CA GLN A 82 -28.63 1.52 26.56
C GLN A 82 -29.91 0.70 26.36
N LEU A 83 -30.09 -0.32 27.20
CA LEU A 83 -31.23 -1.22 27.14
C LEU A 83 -32.02 -1.10 28.44
N PHE A 84 -33.35 -1.07 28.31
CA PHE A 84 -34.26 -1.09 29.45
C PHE A 84 -35.00 -2.43 29.43
N PRO A 85 -34.77 -3.31 30.42
CA PRO A 85 -35.43 -4.61 30.45
C PRO A 85 -36.92 -4.43 30.75
N THR A 86 -37.77 -5.12 29.99
CA THR A 86 -39.22 -5.14 30.24
C THR A 86 -39.58 -6.09 31.38
N GLU A 87 -38.75 -7.11 31.62
CA GLU A 87 -38.93 -8.12 32.67
C GLU A 87 -37.83 -8.02 33.73
N ASN A 88 -38.14 -8.46 34.94
CA ASN A 88 -37.17 -8.46 36.03
C ASN A 88 -36.12 -9.58 35.86
N ASN A 89 -34.86 -9.32 36.22
CA ASN A 89 -33.74 -10.27 36.16
C ASN A 89 -33.36 -10.84 34.78
N VAL A 90 -33.65 -10.13 33.68
CA VAL A 90 -33.19 -10.53 32.34
C VAL A 90 -31.67 -10.47 32.23
N LYS A 91 -31.03 -11.60 31.89
CA LYS A 91 -29.58 -11.68 31.68
C LYS A 91 -29.25 -11.57 30.19
N ILE A 92 -28.27 -10.72 29.87
CA ILE A 92 -27.73 -10.58 28.51
C ILE A 92 -26.43 -11.37 28.42
N SER A 93 -26.31 -12.20 27.39
CA SER A 93 -25.11 -12.98 27.08
C SER A 93 -24.34 -12.37 25.90
N LYS A 94 -23.05 -12.70 25.75
CA LYS A 94 -22.22 -12.32 24.61
C LYS A 94 -22.75 -12.83 23.26
N TYR A 95 -23.58 -13.87 23.29
CA TYR A 95 -24.21 -14.43 22.09
C TYR A 95 -25.48 -13.68 21.65
N ASN A 96 -25.96 -12.73 22.46
CA ASN A 96 -27.13 -11.94 22.08
C ASN A 96 -26.75 -10.94 20.99
N ARG A 97 -27.59 -10.80 19.96
CA ARG A 97 -27.39 -9.87 18.86
C ARG A 97 -28.51 -8.84 18.87
N PHE A 98 -28.16 -7.57 18.83
CA PHE A 98 -29.10 -6.45 18.77
C PHE A 98 -29.11 -5.86 17.36
N LYS A 99 -30.30 -5.48 16.90
CA LYS A 99 -30.51 -4.82 15.61
C LYS A 99 -31.24 -3.50 15.84
N GLY A 100 -30.78 -2.44 15.20
CA GLY A 100 -31.45 -1.15 15.19
C GLY A 100 -31.41 -0.51 13.82
N THR A 101 -32.36 0.36 13.53
CA THR A 101 -32.37 1.13 12.27
C THR A 101 -32.04 2.57 12.58
N LYS A 102 -30.95 3.09 11.98
CA LYS A 102 -30.57 4.49 12.08
C LYS A 102 -30.89 5.20 10.77
N LYS A 103 -31.70 6.26 10.86
CA LYS A 103 -31.93 7.18 9.74
C LYS A 103 -30.74 8.15 9.68
N ILE A 104 -30.09 8.23 8.54
CA ILE A 104 -28.95 9.11 8.28
C ILE A 104 -29.31 9.97 7.08
N THR A 105 -29.16 11.27 7.20
CA THR A 105 -29.34 12.21 6.09
C THR A 105 -28.17 12.09 5.12
N ASN A 106 -28.46 11.95 3.83
CA ASN A 106 -27.41 11.90 2.81
C ASN A 106 -26.72 13.28 2.72
N ILE A 107 -25.40 13.32 2.98
CA ILE A 107 -24.61 14.57 2.94
C ILE A 107 -24.50 15.16 1.53
N TYR A 108 -24.71 14.36 0.48
CA TYR A 108 -24.69 14.81 -0.92
C TYR A 108 -26.08 15.19 -1.43
N ASN A 109 -27.15 14.68 -0.79
CA ASN A 109 -28.53 14.98 -1.15
C ASN A 109 -29.43 15.07 0.10
N PRO A 110 -29.59 16.26 0.71
CA PRO A 110 -30.27 16.42 2.01
C PRO A 110 -31.74 16.00 2.04
N THR A 111 -32.41 15.89 0.88
CA THR A 111 -33.81 15.43 0.77
C THR A 111 -33.94 13.90 0.82
N GLU A 112 -32.85 13.16 0.67
CA GLU A 112 -32.82 11.71 0.75
C GLU A 112 -32.45 11.24 2.17
N VAL A 113 -33.40 10.59 2.85
CA VAL A 113 -33.16 9.97 4.15
C VAL A 113 -32.78 8.51 3.94
N LEU A 114 -31.49 8.20 4.14
CA LEU A 114 -30.98 6.83 4.07
C LEU A 114 -31.32 6.09 5.37
N GLN A 115 -31.90 4.91 5.26
CA GLN A 115 -32.08 4.01 6.39
C GLN A 115 -30.94 3.00 6.40
N LYS A 116 -30.15 2.96 7.48
CA LYS A 116 -29.13 1.93 7.68
C LYS A 116 -29.52 1.01 8.82
N GLU A 117 -29.40 -0.28 8.58
CA GLU A 117 -29.48 -1.29 9.63
C GLU A 117 -28.14 -1.38 10.34
N VAL A 118 -28.18 -1.38 11.67
CA VAL A 118 -27.02 -1.48 12.55
C VAL A 118 -27.16 -2.74 13.37
N PHE A 119 -26.12 -3.57 13.37
CA PHE A 119 -26.04 -4.81 14.13
C PHE A 119 -24.99 -4.66 15.23
N LEU A 120 -25.37 -5.00 16.45
CA LEU A 120 -24.55 -4.78 17.65
C LEU A 120 -24.47 -6.10 18.42
N VAL A 121 -23.28 -6.42 18.91
CA VAL A 121 -23.02 -7.63 19.70
C VAL A 121 -22.26 -7.19 20.96
N PRO A 122 -22.62 -7.68 22.16
CA PRO A 122 -21.87 -7.40 23.38
C PRO A 122 -20.44 -7.96 23.29
N GLN A 123 -19.46 -7.13 23.66
CA GLN A 123 -18.04 -7.48 23.67
C GLN A 123 -17.64 -8.20 24.97
#